data_AF-A0A351TRZ1-F1
#
_entry.id   AF-A0A351TRZ1-F1
#
_cell.length_a   1.000
_cell.length_b   1.000
_cell.length_c   1.000
_cell.angle_alpha   90.00
_cell.angle_beta   90.00
_cell.angle_gamma   90.00
#
_symmetry.space_group_name_H-M   'P 1'
#
loop_
_entity.id
_entity.type
_entity.pdbx_description
1 polymer ?
#
loop_
_entity_poly.entity_id
_entity_poly.type
_entity_poly.pdbx_seq_one_letter_code
_entity_poly.pdbx_strand_id
1 'polypeptide(L)' 'ADFVAAFQKRQGLYISCIEEIAYKRGFIDKEQLLKLAEPLMKTNYGKYLVEVANGL' A
#
# COMPACT_ATOMS: atom_id res chain seq x y z
N ALA A 1 -9.62 13.67 -13.61
CA ALA A 1 -8.52 13.04 -12.85
C ALA A 1 -8.92 11.59 -12.62
N ASP A 2 -9.14 10.83 -13.71
CA ASP A 2 -9.99 9.64 -13.70
C ASP A 2 -9.32 8.40 -14.28
N PHE A 3 -8.10 8.54 -14.79
CA PHE A 3 -7.39 7.43 -15.44
C PHE A 3 -6.81 6.45 -14.41
N VAL A 4 -6.35 6.95 -13.26
CA VAL A 4 -5.74 6.15 -12.19
C VAL A 4 -6.79 5.32 -11.44
N ALA A 5 -7.96 5.91 -11.14
CA ALA A 5 -9.05 5.22 -10.44
C ALA A 5 -9.68 4.10 -11.29
N ALA A 6 -9.79 4.30 -12.61
CA ALA A 6 -10.33 3.30 -13.53
C ALA A 6 -9.40 2.10 -13.73
N PHE A 7 -8.07 2.30 -13.67
CA PHE A 7 -7.08 1.23 -13.82
C PHE A 7 -6.94 0.37 -12.55
N GLN A 8 -7.00 0.99 -11.35
CA GLN A 8 -6.94 0.26 -10.07
C GLN A 8 -8.09 -0.74 -9.92
N LYS A 9 -9.29 -0.40 -10.39
CA LYS A 9 -10.48 -1.24 -10.25
C LYS A 9 -10.47 -2.51 -11.11
N ARG A 10 -9.58 -2.60 -12.11
CA ARG A 10 -9.62 -3.68 -13.13
C ARG A 10 -8.47 -4.68 -13.03
N GLN A 11 -7.34 -4.31 -12.42
CA GLN A 11 -6.18 -5.21 -12.32
C GLN A 11 -5.72 -5.51 -10.88
N GLY A 12 -6.31 -4.93 -9.84
CA GLY A 12 -5.94 -5.25 -8.45
C GLY A 12 -4.49 -4.89 -8.08
N LEU A 13 -3.71 -4.32 -9.01
CA LEU A 13 -2.39 -3.77 -8.75
C LEU A 13 -2.52 -2.27 -8.47
N TYR A 14 -2.20 -1.88 -7.24
CA TYR A 14 -1.86 -0.50 -6.94
C TYR A 14 -0.54 -0.17 -7.66
N ILE A 15 -0.64 0.56 -8.77
CA ILE A 15 0.54 1.05 -9.49
C ILE A 15 1.28 2.02 -8.56
N SER A 16 2.55 1.72 -8.24
CA SER A 16 3.50 2.56 -7.49
C SER A 16 3.43 2.53 -5.95
N CYS A 17 3.14 1.38 -5.31
CA CYS A 17 3.39 1.18 -3.88
C CYS A 17 4.90 1.07 -3.59
N ILE A 18 5.56 2.22 -3.41
CA ILE A 18 6.99 2.25 -3.04
C ILE A 18 7.18 1.66 -1.63
N GLU A 19 6.19 1.80 -0.76
CA GLU A 19 6.16 1.27 0.60
C GLU A 19 6.15 -0.26 0.62
N GLU A 20 5.38 -0.90 -0.27
CA GLU A 20 5.38 -2.36 -0.41
C GLU A 20 6.74 -2.85 -0.90
N ILE A 21 7.30 -2.19 -1.93
CA ILE A 21 8.62 -2.54 -2.46
C ILE A 21 9.69 -2.35 -1.39
N ALA A 22 9.60 -1.27 -0.61
CA ALA A 22 10.51 -0.99 0.49
C ALA A 22 10.42 -2.06 1.59
N TYR A 23 9.21 -2.48 1.95
CA TYR A 23 8.99 -3.54 2.92
C TYR A 23 9.51 -4.90 2.42
N LYS A 24 9.16 -5.28 1.18
CA LYS A 24 9.63 -6.53 0.54
C LYS A 24 11.14 -6.58 0.33
N ARG A 25 11.79 -5.43 0.12
CA ARG A 25 13.25 -5.32 0.01
C ARG A 25 13.96 -5.16 1.35
N GLY A 26 13.23 -5.04 2.46
CA GLY A 26 13.80 -4.83 3.80
C GLY A 26 14.38 -3.45 4.01
N PHE A 27 14.02 -2.46 3.19
CA PHE A 27 14.37 -1.05 3.42
C PHE A 27 13.57 -0.43 4.57
N ILE A 28 12.36 -0.93 4.81
CA ILE A 28 11.54 -0.57 5.96
C ILE A 28 11.05 -1.81 6.69
N ASP A 29 10.88 -1.70 8.00
CA ASP A 29 10.29 -2.74 8.83
C ASP A 29 8.75 -2.67 8.87
N LYS A 30 8.14 -3.66 9.52
CA LYS A 30 6.68 -3.75 9.67
C LYS A 30 6.10 -2.53 10.40
N GLU A 31 6.78 -2.03 11.44
CA GLU A 31 6.29 -0.89 12.21
C GLU A 31 6.32 0.41 11.40
N GLN A 32 7.35 0.60 10.59
CA GLN A 32 7.48 1.72 9.67
C GLN A 32 6.38 1.66 8.60
N LEU A 33 6.09 0.48 8.04
CA LEU A 33 4.99 0.30 7.11
C LEU A 33 3.62 0.60 7.76
N LEU A 34 3.40 0.18 9.01
CA LEU A 34 2.17 0.48 9.76
C LEU A 34 2.02 1.97 10.09
N LYS A 35 3.12 2.65 10.44
CA LYS A 35 3.12 4.11 10.65
C LYS A 35 2.80 4.89 9.38
N LEU A 36 3.26 4.41 8.23
CA LEU A 36 2.89 4.99 6.92
C LEU A 36 1.41 4.71 6.58
N ALA A 37 0.88 3.57 7.02
CA ALA A 37 -0.52 3.21 6.82
C ALA A 37 -1.48 4.00 7.72
N GLU A 38 -1.10 4.35 8.95
CA GLU A 38 -1.90 5.09 9.94
C GLU A 38 -2.64 6.33 9.37
N PRO A 39 -1.95 7.31 8.74
CA PRO A 39 -2.60 8.48 8.18
C PRO A 39 -3.51 8.14 6.99
N LEU A 40 -3.26 7.00 6.34
CA LEU A 40 -3.97 6.54 5.15
C LEU A 40 -5.06 5.51 5.47
N MET A 41 -5.28 5.16 6.75
CA MET A 41 -6.27 4.14 7.18
C MET A 41 -7.71 4.44 6.75
N LYS A 42 -8.03 5.72 6.51
CA LYS A 42 -9.34 6.14 5.98
C LYS A 42 -9.53 5.81 4.49
N THR A 43 -8.48 5.37 3.81
CA THR A 43 -8.48 5.02 2.39
C THR A 43 -8.27 3.52 2.20
N ASN A 44 -8.64 3.00 1.03
CA ASN A 44 -8.36 1.60 0.68
C ASN A 44 -6.86 1.30 0.58
N TYR A 45 -6.03 2.33 0.33
CA TYR A 45 -4.58 2.20 0.27
C TYR A 45 -3.96 1.94 1.65
N GLY A 46 -4.38 2.65 2.70
CA GLY A 46 -3.89 2.39 4.06
C GLY A 46 -4.27 1.00 4.54
N LYS A 47 -5.49 0.53 4.22
CA LYS A 47 -5.91 -0.85 4.48
C LYS A 47 -5.01 -1.87 3.76
N TYR A 48 -4.70 -1.60 2.49
CA TYR A 48 -3.79 -2.43 1.70
C TYR A 48 -2.37 -2.49 2.31
N LEU A 49 -1.80 -1.37 2.76
CA LEU A 49 -0.49 -1.36 3.41
C LEU A 49 -0.48 -2.18 4.71
N VAL A 50 -1.57 -2.18 5.48
CA VAL A 50 -1.72 -3.03 6.68
C VAL A 50 -1.80 -4.51 6.30
N GLU A 51 -2.51 -4.86 5.22
CA GLU A 51 -2.55 -6.23 4.70
C GLU A 51 -1.16 -6.70 4.25
N VAL A 52 -0.43 -5.87 3.51
CA VAL A 52 0.97 -6.13 3.13
C VAL A 52 1.86 -6.34 4.37
N ALA A 53 1.71 -5.50 5.39
CA ALA A 53 2.44 -5.63 6.66
C ALA A 53 2.11 -6.92 7.44
N ASN A 54 0.97 -7.54 7.14
CA ASN A 54 0.52 -8.80 7.74
C ASN A 54 0.83 -10.03 6.87
N GLY A 55 1.46 -9.85 5.70
CA GLY A 55 1.99 -10.94 4.87
C GLY A 55 1.05 -11.42 3.77
N LEU A 56 0.21 -10.54 3.22
CA LEU A 56 -0.62 -10.83 2.05
C LEU A 56 0.19 -11.03 0.75
#